data_AF-A0A2M7A507-F1
#
_entry.id   AF-A0A2M7A507-F1
#
_cell.length_a   1.000
_cell.length_b   1.000
_cell.length_c   1.000
_cell.angle_alpha   90.00
_cell.angle_beta   90.00
_cell.angle_gamma   90.00
#
_symmetry.space_group_name_H-M   'P 1'
#
loop_
_entity.id
_entity.type
_entity.pdbx_description
1 polymer ?
#
loop_
_entity_poly.entity_id
_entity_poly.type
_entity_poly.pdbx_seq_one_letter_code
_entity_poly.pdbx_strand_id
1 'polypeptide(L)'
;MTGEAWRKTARRFLRDSLAANVSLIAPPLFEYETESALQHLFQSRVLALEETDTALARLTAIGVQVVTHPAMVQRAREIARQSQQTRIYDAVKEQLSFVKYLPDYP
;
A
#
# COMPACT_ATOMS: atom_id res chain seq x y z
N MET A 1 -2.49 -4.73 23.61
CA MET A 1 -2.40 -4.80 22.14
C MET A 1 -3.54 -3.99 21.56
N THR A 2 -3.31 -2.71 21.29
CA THR A 2 -4.27 -1.83 20.61
C THR A 2 -4.49 -2.39 19.22
N GLY A 3 -5.68 -2.98 18.99
CA GLY A 3 -6.07 -3.41 17.66
C GLY A 3 -5.89 -2.24 16.68
N GLU A 4 -5.30 -2.53 15.51
CA GLU A 4 -5.04 -1.55 14.45
C GLU A 4 -6.19 -0.54 14.36
N ALA A 5 -5.93 0.72 14.73
CA ALA A 5 -6.96 1.75 14.88
C ALA A 5 -7.84 1.90 13.62
N TRP A 6 -7.28 1.53 12.47
CA TRP A 6 -7.89 1.66 11.16
C TRP A 6 -8.49 0.36 10.59
N ARG A 7 -8.46 -0.76 11.31
CA ARG A 7 -8.92 -2.08 10.79
C ARG A 7 -10.34 -2.05 10.24
N LYS A 8 -11.27 -1.45 10.99
CA LYS A 8 -12.68 -1.35 10.57
C LYS A 8 -12.82 -0.52 9.29
N THR A 9 -12.10 0.61 9.25
CA THR A 9 -12.08 1.53 8.11
C THR A 9 -11.45 0.89 6.87
N ALA A 10 -10.31 0.23 7.01
CA ALA A 10 -9.61 -0.47 5.93
C ALA A 10 -10.48 -1.58 5.33
N ARG A 11 -11.13 -2.40 6.17
CA ARG A 11 -12.06 -3.45 5.70
C ARG A 11 -13.25 -2.88 4.94
N ARG A 12 -13.83 -1.78 5.45
CA ARG A 12 -14.92 -1.09 4.76
C ARG A 12 -14.46 -0.59 3.40
N PHE A 13 -13.36 0.15 3.32
CA PHE A 13 -12.87 0.66 2.04
C PHE A 13 -12.54 -0.44 1.05
N LEU A 14 -11.87 -1.52 1.47
CA LEU A 14 -11.59 -2.65 0.59
C LEU A 14 -12.89 -3.25 0.03
N ARG A 15 -13.85 -3.54 0.91
CA ARG A 15 -15.14 -4.12 0.49
C ARG A 15 -15.89 -3.20 -0.47
N ASP A 16 -15.96 -1.92 -0.15
CA ASP A 16 -16.70 -0.94 -0.94
C ASP A 16 -16.02 -0.73 -2.31
N SER A 17 -14.68 -0.72 -2.38
CA SER A 17 -13.92 -0.68 -3.64
C SER A 17 -14.15 -1.93 -4.49
N LEU A 18 -14.11 -3.13 -3.88
CA LEU A 18 -14.39 -4.38 -4.59
C LEU A 18 -15.83 -4.43 -5.12
N ALA A 19 -16.81 -4.01 -4.31
CA ALA A 19 -18.22 -3.95 -4.72
C ALA A 19 -18.46 -2.96 -5.86
N ALA A 20 -17.67 -1.89 -5.93
CA ALA A 20 -17.72 -0.88 -6.99
C ALA A 20 -16.85 -1.23 -8.21
N ASN A 21 -16.20 -2.40 -8.25
CA ASN A 21 -15.23 -2.79 -9.30
C ASN A 21 -14.12 -1.75 -9.52
N VAL A 22 -13.68 -1.09 -8.45
CA VAL A 22 -12.57 -0.13 -8.49
C VAL A 22 -11.25 -0.90 -8.56
N SER A 23 -10.43 -0.62 -9.57
CA SER A 23 -9.07 -1.15 -9.65
C SER A 23 -8.24 -0.62 -8.47
N LEU A 24 -7.65 -1.54 -7.72
CA LEU A 24 -6.73 -1.22 -6.63
C LEU A 24 -5.34 -1.12 -7.21
N ILE A 25 -4.68 0.02 -7.02
CA ILE A 25 -3.31 0.25 -7.50
C ILE A 25 -2.41 0.70 -6.36
N ALA A 26 -1.12 0.36 -6.44
CA ALA A 26 -0.14 0.67 -5.41
C ALA A 26 1.26 0.96 -6.01
N PRO A 27 2.15 1.66 -5.29
CA PRO A 27 3.52 1.90 -5.76
C PRO A 27 4.38 0.63 -5.70
N PRO A 28 5.55 0.62 -6.36
CA PRO A 28 6.48 -0.52 -6.38
C PRO A 28 6.95 -1.02 -5.01
N LEU A 29 6.84 -0.21 -3.96
CA LEU A 29 7.24 -0.58 -2.60
C LEU A 29 6.15 -1.33 -1.83
N PHE A 30 4.93 -1.39 -2.36
CA PHE A 30 3.79 -2.00 -1.69
C PHE A 30 4.03 -3.47 -1.31
N GLU A 31 4.55 -4.27 -2.24
CA GLU A 31 4.80 -5.70 -2.01
C GLU A 31 5.83 -5.88 -0.89
N TYR A 32 6.98 -5.23 -1.01
CA TYR A 32 8.02 -5.31 0.02
C TYR A 32 7.56 -4.84 1.39
N GLU A 33 6.77 -3.77 1.48
CA GLU A 33 6.28 -3.29 2.77
C GLU A 33 5.25 -4.22 3.41
N THR A 34 4.30 -4.71 2.62
CA THR A 34 3.22 -5.55 3.14
C THR A 34 3.74 -6.93 3.54
N GLU A 35 4.62 -7.52 2.72
CA GLU A 35 5.29 -8.77 3.06
C GLU A 35 6.23 -8.61 4.26
N SER A 36 7.02 -7.54 4.31
CA SER A 36 7.91 -7.28 5.46
C SER A 36 7.12 -7.09 6.76
N ALA A 37 5.94 -6.46 6.70
CA ALA A 37 5.06 -6.31 7.85
C ALA A 37 4.54 -7.68 8.34
N LEU A 38 4.12 -8.56 7.42
CA LEU A 38 3.68 -9.92 7.75
C LEU A 38 4.83 -10.77 8.30
N GLN A 39 6.01 -10.69 7.68
CA GLN A 39 7.22 -11.36 8.15
C GLN A 39 7.62 -10.88 9.55
N HIS A 40 7.48 -9.58 9.83
CA HIS A 40 7.76 -9.04 11.16
C HIS A 40 6.78 -9.58 12.22
N LEU A 41 5.49 -9.70 11.89
CA LEU A 41 4.49 -10.29 12.78
C LEU A 41 4.78 -11.78 13.06
N PHE A 42 5.21 -12.52 12.06
CA PHE A 42 5.67 -13.90 12.21
C PHE A 42 6.90 -14.01 13.13
N GLN A 43 7.96 -13.23 12.85
CA GLN A 43 9.19 -13.23 13.66
C GLN A 43 8.93 -12.81 15.11
N SER A 44 7.98 -11.89 15.30
CA SER A 44 7.54 -11.43 16.63
C SER A 44 6.57 -12.39 17.32
N ARG A 45 6.30 -13.56 16.72
CA ARG A 45 5.39 -14.62 17.22
C ARG A 45 3.95 -14.14 17.46
N VAL A 46 3.53 -13.10 16.73
CA VAL A 46 2.14 -12.60 16.76
C VAL A 46 1.26 -13.42 15.83
N LEU A 47 1.81 -13.92 14.71
CA LEU A 47 1.16 -14.82 13.77
C LEU A 47 1.94 -16.12 13.65
N ALA A 48 1.23 -17.23 13.46
CA ALA A 48 1.82 -18.48 13.03
C ALA A 48 2.24 -18.43 11.55
N LEU A 49 3.08 -19.37 11.13
CA LEU A 49 3.52 -19.46 9.73
C LEU A 49 2.32 -19.62 8.77
N GLU A 50 1.40 -20.54 9.09
CA GLU A 50 0.19 -20.78 8.28
C GLU A 50 -0.72 -19.54 8.17
N GLU A 51 -0.85 -18.76 9.25
CA GLU A 51 -1.62 -17.52 9.24
C GLU A 51 -0.96 -16.45 8.37
N THR A 52 0.38 -16.42 8.38
CA THR A 52 1.19 -15.51 7.57
C THR A 52 1.05 -15.84 6.08
N ASP A 53 1.20 -17.11 5.71
CA ASP A 53 1.02 -17.59 4.33
C ASP A 53 -0.41 -17.38 3.83
N THR A 54 -1.40 -17.62 4.69
CA THR A 54 -2.80 -17.35 4.37
C THR A 54 -3.05 -15.86 4.14
N ALA A 55 -2.44 -14.98 4.94
CA ALA A 55 -2.56 -13.54 4.76
C ALA A 55 -1.93 -13.08 3.45
N LEU A 56 -0.75 -13.61 3.09
CA LEU A 56 -0.08 -13.34 1.82
C LEU A 56 -0.93 -13.79 0.63
N ALA A 57 -1.42 -15.04 0.64
CA ALA A 57 -2.28 -15.56 -0.42
C ALA A 57 -3.54 -14.71 -0.62
N ARG A 58 -4.15 -14.24 0.47
CA ARG A 58 -5.30 -13.33 0.41
C ARG A 58 -4.93 -11.97 -0.16
N LEU A 59 -3.77 -11.43 0.18
CA LEU A 59 -3.29 -10.15 -0.36
C LEU A 59 -3.09 -10.24 -1.88
N THR A 60 -2.46 -11.32 -2.35
CA THR A 60 -2.28 -11.58 -3.79
C THR A 60 -3.62 -11.72 -4.50
N ALA A 61 -4.58 -12.44 -3.91
CA ALA A 61 -5.90 -12.65 -4.50
C ALA A 61 -6.75 -11.37 -4.63
N ILE A 62 -6.43 -10.30 -3.89
CA ILE A 62 -7.11 -8.99 -4.03
C ILE A 62 -6.80 -8.35 -5.40
N GLY A 63 -5.67 -8.71 -6.04
CA GLY A 63 -5.33 -8.21 -7.37
C GLY A 63 -4.91 -6.74 -7.39
N VAL A 64 -4.16 -6.28 -6.39
CA VAL A 64 -3.59 -4.93 -6.38
C VAL A 64 -2.56 -4.81 -7.51
N GLN A 65 -2.76 -3.85 -8.40
CA GLN A 65 -1.84 -3.58 -9.50
C GLN A 65 -0.70 -2.69 -9.02
N VAL A 66 0.53 -3.20 -9.10
CA VAL A 66 1.72 -2.39 -8.86
C VAL A 66 1.99 -1.54 -10.10
N VAL A 67 1.95 -0.21 -9.94
CA VAL A 67 2.12 0.74 -11.04
C VAL A 67 3.43 1.51 -10.87
N THR A 68 4.13 1.75 -11.97
CA THR A 68 5.37 2.53 -12.02
C THR A 68 5.29 3.65 -13.07
N HIS A 69 6.09 4.71 -12.87
CA HIS A 69 6.33 5.78 -13.85
C HIS A 69 7.82 6.10 -13.91
N PRO A 70 8.38 6.39 -15.10
CA PRO A 70 9.73 6.96 -15.19
C PRO A 70 9.92 8.22 -14.34
N ALA A 71 8.91 9.09 -14.22
CA ALA A 71 9.01 10.33 -13.43
C ALA A 71 8.55 10.20 -11.96
N MET A 72 8.15 9.00 -11.49
CA MET A 72 7.58 8.82 -10.15
C MET A 72 8.57 9.24 -9.04
N VAL A 73 9.83 8.82 -9.16
CA VAL A 73 10.88 9.14 -8.18
C VAL A 73 11.22 10.62 -8.19
N GLN A 74 11.25 11.25 -9.37
CA GLN A 74 11.45 12.69 -9.49
C GLN A 74 10.33 13.43 -8.76
N ARG A 75 9.07 13.08 -9.05
CA ARG A 75 7.91 13.73 -8.44
C ARG A 75 7.87 13.54 -6.93
N ALA A 76 8.16 12.34 -6.45
CA ALA A 76 8.28 12.05 -5.03
C ALA A 76 9.33 12.94 -4.34
N ARG A 77 10.48 13.16 -4.97
CA ARG A 77 11.54 14.03 -4.45
C ARG A 77 11.11 15.50 -4.39
N GLU A 78 10.41 15.99 -5.40
CA GLU A 78 9.88 17.36 -5.44
C GLU A 78 8.91 17.58 -4.28
N ILE A 79 7.96 16.65 -4.09
CA ILE A 79 6.99 16.69 -3.00
C ILE A 79 7.71 16.63 -1.65
N ALA A 80 8.66 15.70 -1.46
CA ALA A 80 9.40 15.57 -0.21
C ALA A 80 10.10 16.88 0.17
N ARG A 81 10.69 17.58 -0.79
CA ARG A 81 11.31 18.90 -0.56
C ARG A 81 10.29 19.97 -0.20
N GLN A 82 9.15 20.01 -0.88
CA GLN A 82 8.08 20.98 -0.62
C GLN A 82 7.46 20.77 0.77
N SER A 83 7.31 19.52 1.20
CA SER A 83 6.74 19.14 2.49
C SER A 83 7.77 18.94 3.60
N GLN A 84 9.04 19.29 3.36
CA GLN A 84 10.16 19.12 4.29
C GLN A 84 10.31 17.70 4.87
N GLN A 85 9.95 16.69 4.08
CA GLN A 85 10.08 15.30 4.50
C GLN A 85 11.49 14.77 4.26
N THR A 86 11.99 14.01 5.24
CA THR A 86 13.33 13.41 5.20
C THR A 86 13.41 12.22 4.24
N ARG A 87 12.28 11.56 3.95
CA ARG A 87 12.23 10.34 3.12
C ARG A 87 11.31 10.55 1.94
N ILE A 88 11.82 10.33 0.73
CA ILE A 88 11.03 10.41 -0.51
C ILE A 88 9.84 9.46 -0.52
N TYR A 89 9.92 8.38 0.24
CA TYR A 89 8.89 7.36 0.28
C TYR A 89 7.64 7.80 1.05
N ASP A 90 7.84 8.54 2.15
CA ASP A 90 6.73 9.09 2.91
C ASP A 90 5.96 10.11 2.04
N ALA A 91 6.65 10.76 1.10
CA ALA A 91 6.05 11.71 0.18
C ALA A 91 5.20 11.01 -0.89
N VAL A 92 5.62 9.80 -1.31
CA VAL A 92 4.81 8.93 -2.17
C VAL A 92 3.53 8.55 -1.43
N LYS A 93 3.62 8.12 -0.17
CA LYS A 93 2.46 7.71 0.62
C LYS A 93 1.46 8.85 0.86
N GLU A 94 1.94 10.05 1.16
CA GLU A 94 1.08 11.17 1.55
C GLU A 94 0.43 11.88 0.36
N GLN A 95 1.10 11.94 -0.80
CA GLN A 95 0.68 12.82 -1.90
C GLN A 95 0.39 12.12 -3.22
N LEU A 96 0.88 10.89 -3.46
CA LEU A 96 0.35 10.08 -4.56
C LEU A 96 -1.00 9.51 -4.11
N SER A 97 -2.03 10.36 -4.16
CA SER A 97 -3.40 9.90 -4.25
C SER A 97 -3.54 9.19 -5.60
N PHE A 98 -3.24 7.89 -5.62
CA PHE A 98 -3.27 7.05 -6.81
C PHE A 98 -4.62 7.10 -7.55
N VAL A 99 -5.68 7.60 -6.91
CA VAL A 99 -7.02 7.78 -7.47
C VAL A 99 -7.16 9.02 -8.37
N LYS A 100 -6.25 10.01 -8.32
CA LYS A 100 -6.46 11.32 -8.98
C LYS A 100 -5.67 11.56 -10.27
N TYR A 101 -4.80 10.64 -10.69
CA TYR A 101 -3.83 10.87 -11.78
C TYR A 101 -3.91 9.87 -12.95
N LEU A 102 -5.05 9.20 -13.12
CA LEU A 102 -5.29 8.31 -14.27
C LEU A 102 -5.74 8.99 -15.59
N PRO A 103 -6.19 10.27 -15.68
CA PRO A 103 -6.58 10.81 -16.99
C PRO A 103 -5.39 11.17 -17.90
N ASP A 104 -4.16 11.27 -17.37
CA ASP A 104 -2.99 11.75 -18.10
C ASP A 104 -1.93 10.67 -18.39
N TYR A 105 -2.27 9.40 -18.20
CA TYR A 105 -1.35 8.30 -18.49
C TYR A 105 -1.73 7.63 -19.83
N PRO A 106 -0.84 7.65 -20.84
CA PRO A 106 -1.08 7.00 -22.13
C PRO A 106 -1.16 5.47 -22.01
#